data_AF-A0A7S0BUX4-F1
#
_entry.id   AF-A0A7S0BUX4-F1
#
_cell.length_a   1.000
_cell.length_b   1.000
_cell.length_c   1.000
_cell.angle_alpha   90.00
_cell.angle_beta   90.00
_cell.angle_gamma   90.00
#
_symmetry.space_group_name_H-M   'P 1'
#
loop_
_entity.id
_entity.type
_entity.pdbx_description
1 polymer ?
#
loop_
_entity_poly.entity_id
_entity_poly.type
_entity_poly.pdbx_seq_one_letter_code
_entity_poly.pdbx_strand_id
1 'polypeptide(L)'
;MDRITKSGGFVNQFGRVNGNLNLSRSIGDLKYKQTKSLPPSAQMITAEPDILQVKLNPGDEFFILGCDGIWDCLSNEQAVLFVRDRIETKAPTEIVIEMLDEIVSDDPRATQGIGGDNMTCMIIDLLPHSRSYRKT
;
A
#
# COMPACT_ATOMS: atom_id res chain seq x y z
N MET A 1 11.44 14.09 7.42
CA MET A 1 11.09 15.53 7.54
C MET A 1 12.10 16.47 6.90
N ASP A 2 13.41 16.19 7.06
CA ASP A 2 14.49 17.08 6.60
C ASP A 2 14.37 17.57 5.15
N ARG A 3 13.98 16.70 4.21
CA ARG A 3 13.74 17.08 2.80
C ARG A 3 12.64 18.13 2.64
N ILE A 4 11.48 17.91 3.27
CA ILE A 4 10.30 18.80 3.16
C ILE A 4 10.65 20.19 3.70
N THR A 5 11.29 20.25 4.87
CA THR A 5 11.71 21.52 5.48
C THR A 5 12.78 22.23 4.67
N LYS A 6 13.78 21.51 4.12
CA LYS A 6 14.80 22.07 3.22
C LYS A 6 14.25 22.61 1.91
N SER A 7 13.12 22.08 1.45
CA SER A 7 12.38 22.59 0.28
C SER A 7 11.46 23.78 0.59
N GLY A 8 11.46 24.28 1.83
CA GLY A 8 10.65 25.41 2.27
C GLY A 8 9.21 25.04 2.68
N GLY A 9 8.92 23.74 2.82
CA GLY A 9 7.63 23.25 3.29
C GLY A 9 7.62 22.95 4.79
N PHE A 10 6.46 22.56 5.30
CA PHE A 10 6.30 22.06 6.65
C PHE A 10 5.40 20.82 6.67
N VAL A 11 5.41 20.09 7.79
CA VAL A 11 4.44 19.04 8.07
C VAL A 11 3.67 19.43 9.33
N ASN A 12 2.34 19.45 9.25
CA ASN A 12 1.51 19.81 10.40
C ASN A 12 1.38 18.64 11.39
N GLN A 13 0.69 18.88 12.51
CA GLN A 13 0.45 17.87 13.56
C GLN A 13 -0.35 16.64 13.09
N PHE A 14 -0.99 16.70 11.93
CA PHE A 14 -1.75 15.60 11.32
C PHE A 14 -0.96 14.88 10.21
N GLY A 15 0.35 15.11 10.12
CA GLY A 15 1.22 14.46 9.13
C GLY A 15 1.08 15.00 7.71
N ARG A 16 0.39 16.14 7.50
CA ARG A 16 0.15 16.69 6.16
C ARG A 16 1.21 17.71 5.74
N VAL A 17 1.79 17.51 4.55
CA VAL A 17 2.70 18.44 3.88
C VAL A 17 1.97 19.72 3.49
N ASN A 18 2.46 20.85 3.98
CA ASN A 18 1.84 22.17 3.90
C ASN A 18 0.35 22.17 4.31
N GLY A 19 -0.03 21.29 5.25
CA GLY A 19 -1.40 21.13 5.71
C GLY A 19 -2.37 20.51 4.70
N ASN A 20 -1.89 20.04 3.54
CA ASN A 20 -2.73 19.56 2.46
C ASN A 20 -2.50 18.07 2.18
N LEU A 21 -1.35 17.68 1.61
CA LEU A 21 -1.09 16.30 1.19
C LEU A 21 -0.69 15.42 2.38
N ASN A 22 -1.29 14.24 2.49
CA ASN A 22 -0.95 13.20 3.49
C ASN A 22 0.15 12.24 3.01
N LEU A 23 0.83 12.54 1.90
CA LEU A 23 1.93 11.77 1.35
C LEU A 23 3.19 12.63 1.17
N SER A 24 4.35 11.99 1.14
CA SER A 24 5.64 12.66 0.92
C SER A 24 6.27 12.31 -0.42
N ARG A 25 5.74 11.31 -1.14
CA ARG A 25 6.21 10.90 -2.46
C ARG A 25 5.02 10.58 -3.35
N SER A 26 5.08 11.03 -4.60
CA SER A 26 4.07 10.75 -5.61
C SER A 26 4.62 11.06 -7.01
N ILE A 27 4.05 10.40 -8.01
CA ILE A 27 4.13 10.86 -9.39
C ILE A 27 3.05 11.93 -9.58
N GLY A 28 3.32 12.99 -10.36
CA GLY A 28 2.42 14.14 -10.45
C GLY A 28 2.72 15.21 -9.39
N ASP A 29 1.70 15.80 -8.78
CA ASP A 29 1.82 16.83 -7.72
C ASP A 29 2.80 17.97 -8.04
N LEU A 30 2.80 18.41 -9.29
CA LEU A 30 3.82 19.33 -9.84
C LEU A 30 3.93 20.65 -9.07
N LYS A 31 2.84 21.10 -8.40
CA LYS A 31 2.85 22.30 -7.56
C LYS A 31 3.84 22.23 -6.38
N TYR A 32 4.19 21.02 -5.92
CA TYR A 32 5.16 20.79 -4.85
C TYR A 32 6.58 20.50 -5.36
N LYS A 33 6.80 20.60 -6.67
CA LYS A 33 8.04 20.23 -7.37
C LYS A 33 8.68 21.41 -8.12
N GLN A 34 8.42 22.63 -7.66
CA GLN A 34 8.80 23.87 -8.37
C GLN A 34 10.01 24.59 -7.76
N THR A 35 10.70 23.98 -6.80
CA THR A 35 11.86 24.62 -6.16
C THR A 35 13.04 24.60 -7.13
N LYS A 36 13.27 25.71 -7.85
CA LYS A 36 14.26 25.80 -8.94
C LYS A 36 15.69 25.46 -8.53
N SER A 37 16.06 25.68 -7.27
CA SER A 37 17.39 25.41 -6.74
C SER A 37 17.62 23.95 -6.32
N LEU A 38 16.58 23.11 -6.35
CA LEU A 38 16.64 21.73 -5.87
C LEU A 38 16.47 20.72 -7.00
N PRO A 39 17.22 19.59 -6.97
CA PRO A 39 16.97 18.49 -7.89
C PRO A 39 15.60 17.82 -7.62
N PRO A 40 15.07 17.02 -8.57
CA PRO A 40 13.78 16.31 -8.42
C PRO A 40 13.66 15.46 -7.14
N SER A 41 14.75 14.82 -6.72
CA SER A 41 14.82 13.98 -5.51
C SER A 41 14.71 14.79 -4.21
N ALA A 42 15.04 16.08 -4.24
CA ALA A 42 15.02 16.97 -3.08
C ALA A 42 13.78 17.88 -3.01
N GLN A 43 12.84 17.75 -3.95
CA GLN A 43 11.58 18.51 -3.92
C GLN A 43 10.72 18.16 -2.70
N MET A 44 9.77 19.03 -2.38
CA MET A 44 8.89 18.86 -1.22
C MET A 44 8.13 17.55 -1.27
N ILE A 45 7.56 17.23 -2.44
CA ILE A 45 7.08 15.91 -2.81
C ILE A 45 8.00 15.40 -3.90
N THR A 46 8.55 14.21 -3.75
CA THR A 46 9.44 13.62 -4.76
C THR A 46 8.76 12.47 -5.50
N ALA A 47 9.15 12.23 -6.76
CA ALA A 47 8.78 11.03 -7.50
C ALA A 47 9.82 9.90 -7.34
N GLU A 48 10.89 10.13 -6.58
CA GLU A 48 11.94 9.13 -6.36
C GLU A 48 11.37 7.92 -5.59
N PRO A 49 11.40 6.71 -6.17
CA PRO A 49 10.94 5.51 -5.48
C PRO A 49 11.88 5.13 -4.33
N ASP A 50 11.40 4.24 -3.46
CA ASP A 50 12.28 3.46 -2.60
C ASP A 50 12.44 2.08 -3.25
N ILE A 51 13.67 1.59 -3.36
CA ILE A 51 13.99 0.37 -4.10
C ILE A 51 14.69 -0.60 -3.15
N LEU A 52 14.01 -1.71 -2.87
CA LEU A 52 14.58 -2.84 -2.15
C LEU A 52 14.67 -4.03 -3.11
N GLN A 53 15.85 -4.64 -3.17
CA GLN A 53 16.06 -5.91 -3.87
C GLN A 53 16.16 -7.04 -2.83
N VAL A 54 15.32 -8.05 -2.97
CA VAL A 54 15.30 -9.23 -2.11
C VAL A 54 15.57 -10.47 -2.96
N LYS A 55 16.46 -11.34 -2.48
CA LYS A 55 16.69 -12.65 -3.10
C LYS A 55 15.64 -13.62 -2.58
N LEU A 56 14.88 -14.23 -3.50
CA LEU A 56 13.89 -15.25 -3.15
C LEU A 56 14.57 -16.50 -2.57
N ASN A 57 13.94 -17.06 -1.55
CA ASN A 57 14.30 -18.31 -0.91
C ASN A 57 13.23 -19.38 -1.18
N PRO A 58 13.58 -20.67 -1.10
CA PRO A 58 12.60 -21.75 -1.30
C PRO A 58 11.40 -21.73 -0.35
N GLY A 59 11.49 -21.01 0.78
CA GLY A 59 10.40 -20.87 1.75
C GLY A 59 9.50 -19.64 1.52
N ASP A 60 9.75 -18.82 0.51
CA ASP A 60 8.90 -17.66 0.22
C ASP A 60 7.62 -18.12 -0.49
N GLU A 61 6.46 -17.88 0.14
CA GLU A 61 5.19 -18.48 -0.29
C GLU A 61 4.36 -17.58 -1.22
N PHE A 62 4.31 -16.29 -0.92
CA PHE A 62 3.54 -15.28 -1.64
C PHE A 62 3.96 -13.87 -1.20
N PHE A 63 3.51 -12.86 -1.93
CA PHE A 63 3.53 -11.47 -1.47
C PHE A 63 2.20 -10.76 -1.74
N ILE A 64 1.90 -9.79 -0.88
CA ILE A 64 0.66 -9.00 -0.92
C ILE A 64 1.01 -7.57 -1.30
N LEU A 65 0.33 -7.03 -2.30
CA LEU A 65 0.38 -5.62 -2.67
C LEU A 65 -1.00 -5.02 -2.44
N GLY A 66 -1.08 -3.94 -1.67
CA GLY A 66 -2.34 -3.24 -1.40
C GLY A 66 -2.13 -1.73 -1.34
N CYS A 67 -3.18 -0.95 -1.67
CA CYS A 67 -3.24 0.47 -1.33
C CYS A 67 -3.51 0.68 0.17
N ASP A 68 -3.42 1.93 0.63
CA ASP A 68 -3.72 2.33 2.01
C ASP A 68 -5.12 1.88 2.46
N GLY A 69 -6.13 1.89 1.59
CA GLY A 69 -7.45 1.34 1.92
C GLY A 69 -7.43 -0.11 2.46
N ILE A 70 -6.44 -0.93 2.10
CA ILE A 70 -6.23 -2.27 2.67
C ILE A 70 -5.54 -2.16 4.04
N TRP A 71 -4.44 -1.40 4.10
CA TRP A 71 -3.55 -1.33 5.26
C TRP A 71 -4.09 -0.47 6.41
N ASP A 72 -5.08 0.37 6.13
CA ASP A 72 -5.87 1.09 7.14
C ASP A 72 -6.84 0.16 7.87
N CYS A 73 -7.18 -0.99 7.27
CA CYS A 73 -8.10 -1.98 7.84
C CYS A 73 -7.37 -3.19 8.46
N LEU A 74 -6.23 -3.59 7.89
CA LEU A 74 -5.49 -4.79 8.28
C LEU A 74 -4.03 -4.46 8.64
N SER A 75 -3.56 -5.01 9.74
CA SER A 75 -2.12 -5.13 9.98
C SER A 75 -1.45 -6.09 9.00
N ASN A 76 -0.13 -5.97 8.86
CA ASN A 76 0.69 -6.86 8.03
C ASN A 76 0.44 -8.34 8.41
N GLU A 77 0.42 -8.65 9.70
CA GLU A 77 0.23 -10.00 10.22
C GLU A 77 -1.17 -10.53 9.93
N GLN A 78 -2.22 -9.71 10.10
CA GLN A 78 -3.59 -10.10 9.76
C GLN A 78 -3.73 -10.42 8.27
N ALA A 79 -3.18 -9.57 7.39
CA ALA A 79 -3.24 -9.81 5.94
C ALA A 79 -2.48 -11.10 5.55
N VAL A 80 -1.29 -11.32 6.12
CA VAL A 80 -0.50 -12.55 5.86
C VAL A 80 -1.24 -13.80 6.32
N LEU A 81 -1.80 -13.80 7.53
CA LEU A 81 -2.56 -14.95 8.05
C LEU A 81 -3.81 -15.21 7.20
N PHE A 82 -4.54 -14.15 6.84
CA PHE A 82 -5.73 -14.26 6.00
C PHE A 82 -5.44 -15.00 4.69
N VAL A 83 -4.34 -14.63 4.02
CA VAL A 83 -3.92 -15.26 2.77
C VAL A 83 -3.41 -16.67 3.02
N ARG A 84 -2.53 -16.87 4.01
CA ARG A 84 -1.91 -18.18 4.30
C ARG A 84 -2.97 -19.26 4.60
N ASP A 85 -4.02 -18.91 5.32
CA ASP A 85 -5.10 -19.85 5.69
C ASP A 85 -5.94 -20.32 4.48
N ARG A 86 -5.87 -19.61 3.35
CA ARG A 86 -6.73 -19.84 2.17
C ARG A 86 -5.97 -20.28 0.92
N ILE A 87 -4.71 -19.87 0.78
CA ILE A 87 -3.96 -19.97 -0.48
C ILE A 87 -3.68 -21.40 -0.96
N GLU A 88 -3.73 -22.39 -0.07
CA GLU A 88 -3.59 -23.80 -0.45
C GLU A 88 -4.79 -24.33 -1.25
N THR A 89 -5.98 -23.72 -1.09
CA THR A 89 -7.24 -24.23 -1.67
C THR A 89 -8.00 -23.22 -2.53
N LYS A 90 -7.70 -21.93 -2.44
CA LYS A 90 -8.39 -20.86 -3.19
C LYS A 90 -7.42 -20.10 -4.08
N ALA A 91 -7.88 -19.68 -5.26
CA ALA A 91 -7.09 -18.84 -6.13
C ALA A 91 -6.86 -17.46 -5.49
N PRO A 92 -5.70 -16.81 -5.73
CA PRO A 92 -5.41 -15.46 -5.23
C PRO A 92 -6.54 -14.44 -5.43
N THR A 93 -7.26 -14.51 -6.56
CA THR A 93 -8.39 -13.63 -6.87
C THR A 93 -9.58 -13.84 -5.94
N GLU A 94 -9.89 -15.09 -5.58
CA GLU A 94 -10.99 -15.41 -4.66
C GLU A 94 -10.65 -14.91 -3.25
N ILE A 95 -9.39 -15.08 -2.83
CA ILE A 95 -8.90 -14.60 -1.53
C ILE A 95 -8.98 -13.08 -1.45
N VAL A 96 -8.61 -12.37 -2.53
CA VAL A 96 -8.75 -10.90 -2.57
C VAL A 96 -10.22 -10.49 -2.45
N ILE A 97 -11.14 -11.14 -3.17
CA ILE A 97 -12.58 -10.83 -3.07
C ILE A 97 -13.07 -11.00 -1.62
N GLU A 98 -12.75 -12.13 -0.99
CA GLU A 98 -13.13 -12.38 0.40
C GLU A 98 -12.53 -11.36 1.37
N MET A 99 -11.27 -10.98 1.16
CA MET A 99 -10.60 -9.96 1.98
C MET A 99 -11.31 -8.62 1.85
N LEU A 100 -11.65 -8.20 0.62
CA LEU A 100 -12.34 -6.94 0.38
C LEU A 100 -13.75 -6.94 0.99
N ASP A 101 -14.49 -8.03 0.86
CA ASP A 101 -15.82 -8.18 1.46
C ASP A 101 -15.77 -8.14 3.00
N GLU A 102 -14.68 -8.61 3.63
CA GLU A 102 -14.53 -8.58 5.08
C GLU A 102 -14.17 -7.19 5.63
N ILE A 103 -13.40 -6.40 4.88
CA ILE A 103 -12.88 -5.10 5.35
C ILE A 103 -13.66 -3.89 4.83
N VAL A 104 -14.51 -4.05 3.82
CA VAL A 104 -15.35 -2.97 3.32
C VAL A 104 -16.33 -2.53 4.41
N SER A 105 -16.47 -1.22 4.57
CA SER A 105 -17.36 -0.66 5.56
C SER A 105 -18.80 -0.56 5.04
N ASP A 106 -19.74 -1.09 5.79
CA ASP A 106 -21.19 -0.90 5.55
C ASP A 106 -21.61 0.58 5.69
N ASP A 107 -21.08 1.31 6.68
CA ASP A 107 -21.28 2.77 6.83
C ASP A 107 -19.99 3.45 7.26
N PRO A 108 -19.26 4.10 6.34
CA PRO A 108 -18.01 4.81 6.63
C PRO A 108 -18.14 5.89 7.72
N ARG A 109 -19.34 6.40 8.01
CA ARG A 109 -19.53 7.35 9.12
C ARG A 109 -19.46 6.67 10.48
N ALA A 110 -19.93 5.41 10.56
CA ALA A 110 -19.88 4.62 11.78
C ALA A 110 -18.47 4.11 12.08
N THR A 111 -17.70 3.79 11.03
CA THR A 111 -16.32 3.30 11.12
C THR A 111 -15.27 4.41 11.13
N GLN A 112 -15.68 5.68 11.18
CA GLN A 112 -14.79 6.85 11.11
C GLN A 112 -13.90 6.87 9.85
N GLY A 113 -14.41 6.34 8.74
CA GLY A 113 -13.76 6.30 7.43
C GLY A 113 -13.00 5.00 7.15
N ILE A 114 -12.75 4.16 8.16
CA ILE A 114 -12.08 2.86 7.98
C ILE A 114 -12.96 1.98 7.07
N GLY A 115 -12.36 1.36 6.05
CA GLY A 115 -13.08 0.56 5.05
C GLY A 115 -13.93 1.36 4.05
N GLY A 116 -13.82 2.69 4.06
CA GLY A 116 -14.58 3.59 3.19
C GLY A 116 -13.82 4.14 1.97
N ASP A 117 -12.54 3.80 1.82
CA ASP A 117 -11.71 4.26 0.69
C ASP A 117 -11.81 3.30 -0.51
N ASN A 118 -11.21 3.69 -1.64
CA ASN A 118 -10.91 2.76 -2.71
C ASN A 118 -9.94 1.69 -2.21
N MET A 119 -10.24 0.44 -2.57
CA MET A 119 -9.44 -0.70 -2.16
C MET A 119 -8.99 -1.48 -3.39
N THR A 120 -7.69 -1.76 -3.46
CA THR A 120 -7.09 -2.59 -4.50
C THR A 120 -6.02 -3.45 -3.85
N CYS A 121 -6.13 -4.76 -4.04
CA CYS A 121 -5.22 -5.74 -3.50
C CYS A 121 -4.82 -6.75 -4.59
N MET A 122 -3.56 -7.18 -4.57
CA MET A 122 -3.02 -8.22 -5.43
C MET A 122 -2.22 -9.20 -4.56
N ILE A 123 -2.54 -10.48 -4.70
CA ILE A 123 -1.75 -11.56 -4.10
C ILE A 123 -0.97 -12.23 -5.23
N ILE A 124 0.34 -12.30 -5.08
CA ILE A 124 1.22 -12.96 -6.02
C ILE A 124 1.70 -14.25 -5.37
N ASP A 125 1.23 -15.35 -5.95
CA ASP A 125 1.63 -16.69 -5.54
C ASP A 125 3.00 -17.06 -6.12
N LEU A 126 3.96 -17.37 -5.26
CA LEU A 126 5.31 -17.80 -5.64
C LEU A 126 5.43 -19.33 -5.80
N LEU A 127 4.44 -20.08 -5.34
CA LEU A 127 4.35 -21.55 -5.39
C LEU A 127 3.07 -22.04 -6.12
N PRO A 128 2.67 -21.44 -7.27
CA PRO A 128 1.36 -21.73 -7.86
C PRO A 128 1.24 -23.15 -8.43
N HIS A 129 2.38 -23.82 -8.68
CA HIS A 129 2.41 -25.19 -9.21
C HIS A 129 2.19 -26.26 -8.16
N SER A 130 2.38 -25.95 -6.87
CA SER A 130 2.17 -26.91 -5.79
C SER A 130 0.77 -26.85 -5.18
N ARG A 131 -0.08 -25.92 -5.62
CA ARG A 131 -1.36 -25.61 -4.97
C ARG A 131 -2.57 -26.15 -5.72
N SER A 132 -3.60 -26.49 -4.95
CA SER A 132 -4.72 -27.31 -5.40
C SER A 132 -5.78 -26.56 -6.21
N TYR A 133 -5.82 -25.23 -6.11
CA TYR A 133 -6.80 -24.39 -6.83
C TYR A 133 -6.55 -24.31 -8.34
N ARG A 134 -5.38 -24.77 -8.81
CA ARG A 134 -5.00 -24.83 -10.23
C ARG A 134 -5.43 -26.14 -10.92
N LYS A 135 -6.57 -26.74 -10.57
CA LYS A 135 -7.04 -27.95 -11.28
C LYS A 135 -7.13 -27.65 -12.78
N THR A 136 -6.30 -28.37 -13.54
CA THR A 136 -6.19 -28.40 -15.01
C THR A 136 -7.53 -28.66 -15.67
#